data_AF-A0A1G6VE52-F1
#
_entry.id   AF-A0A1G6VE52-F1
#
_cell.length_a   1.000
_cell.length_b   1.000
_cell.length_c   1.000
_cell.angle_alpha   90.00
_cell.angle_beta   90.00
_cell.angle_gamma   90.00
#
_symmetry.space_group_name_H-M   'P 1'
#
loop_
_entity.id
_entity.type
_entity.pdbx_description
1 polymer ?
#
loop_
_entity_poly.entity_id
_entity_poly.type
_entity_poly.pdbx_seq_one_letter_code
_entity_poly.pdbx_strand_id
1 'polypeptide(L)' 'MRRIVAAAVTALVAATLAVGAAVGAVALLDATPDQPNTPLISYDTSPAAP' A
#
# COMPACT_ATOMS: atom_id res chain seq x y z
N MET A 1 13.55 13.70 37.10
CA MET A 1 13.64 12.50 36.22
C MET A 1 12.32 12.06 35.59
N ARG A 2 11.15 12.13 36.25
CA ARG A 2 9.84 11.71 35.67
C ARG A 2 9.49 12.35 34.32
N ARG A 3 9.83 13.64 34.12
CA ARG A 3 9.61 14.35 32.85
C ARG A 3 10.46 13.80 31.70
N ILE A 4 11.70 13.39 31.98
CA ILE A 4 12.60 12.81 30.97
C ILE A 4 12.11 11.44 30.55
N VAL A 5 11.66 10.62 31.51
CA VAL A 5 11.05 9.31 31.23
C VAL A 5 9.80 9.47 30.37
N ALA A 6 8.91 10.41 30.69
CA ALA A 6 7.73 10.69 29.87
C ALA A 6 8.11 11.10 28.44
N ALA A 7 9.09 12.01 28.29
CA ALA A 7 9.56 12.43 26.96
C ALA A 7 10.16 11.26 26.16
N ALA A 8 10.96 10.40 26.79
CA ALA A 8 11.54 9.22 26.16
C ALA A 8 10.47 8.22 25.70
N VAL A 9 9.45 7.98 26.54
CA VAL A 9 8.32 7.11 26.20
C VAL A 9 7.53 7.69 25.02
N THR A 10 7.22 8.99 25.04
CA THR A 10 6.52 9.65 23.92
C THR A 10 7.33 9.54 22.62
N ALA A 11 8.64 9.80 22.68
CA ALA A 11 9.52 9.68 21.52
C ALA A 11 9.55 8.24 20.97
N LEU A 12 9.59 7.23 21.84
CA LEU A 12 9.56 5.82 21.45
C LEU A 12 8.22 5.46 20.77
N VAL A 13 7.09 5.91 21.33
CA VAL A 13 5.77 5.69 20.73
C VAL A 13 5.66 6.37 19.37
N ALA A 14 6.14 7.61 19.24
CA ALA A 14 6.14 8.32 17.97
C ALA A 14 7.03 7.62 16.92
N ALA A 15 8.22 7.17 17.31
CA ALA A 15 9.14 6.46 16.42
C ALA A 15 8.55 5.12 15.94
N THR A 16 7.97 4.34 16.86
CA THR A 16 7.31 3.06 16.50
C THR A 16 6.13 3.27 15.56
N LEU A 17 5.29 4.28 15.82
CA LEU A 17 4.19 4.65 14.91
C LEU A 17 4.71 5.05 13.53
N ALA A 18 5.76 5.87 13.45
CA ALA A 18 6.34 6.32 12.18
C ALA A 18 6.90 5.14 11.36
N VAL A 19 7.62 4.22 12.02
CA VAL A 19 8.14 3.00 11.37
C VAL A 19 6.99 2.13 10.88
N GLY A 20 5.97 1.90 11.72
CA GLY A 20 4.79 1.12 11.33
C GLY A 20 4.04 1.72 10.15
N ALA A 21 3.86 3.04 10.13
CA ALA A 21 3.22 3.75 9.02
C ALA A 21 4.03 3.64 7.72
N ALA A 22 5.37 3.77 7.79
CA ALA A 22 6.22 3.64 6.62
C ALA A 22 6.18 2.22 6.02
N VAL A 23 6.32 1.20 6.87
CA VAL A 23 6.22 -0.21 6.44
C VAL A 23 4.83 -0.51 5.87
N GLY A 24 3.76 -0.05 6.56
CA GLY A 24 2.38 -0.23 6.10
C GLY A 24 2.11 0.45 4.76
N ALA A 25 2.63 1.67 4.54
CA ALA A 25 2.50 2.35 3.27
C ALA A 25 3.17 1.58 2.12
N VAL A 26 4.39 1.08 2.32
CA VAL A 26 5.07 0.24 1.33
C VAL A 26 4.29 -1.04 1.05
N ALA A 27 3.79 -1.71 2.10
CA ALA A 27 2.99 -2.93 1.94
C ALA A 27 1.70 -2.69 1.13
N LEU A 28 1.04 -1.55 1.34
CA LEU A 28 -0.15 -1.16 0.57
C LEU A 28 0.19 -0.85 -0.89
N LEU A 29 1.36 -0.28 -1.16
CA LEU A 29 1.82 0.01 -2.52
C LEU A 29 2.26 -1.26 -3.28
N ASP A 30 2.81 -2.25 -2.57
CA ASP A 30 3.26 -3.52 -3.13
C ASP A 30 2.12 -4.51 -3.40
N ALA A 31 0.95 -4.29 -2.78
CA ALA A 31 -0.23 -5.10 -3.01
C ALA A 31 -0.68 -5.00 -4.47
N THR A 32 -0.31 -6.01 -5.28
CA THR A 32 -0.79 -6.14 -6.66
C THR A 32 -2.29 -6.41 -6.64
N PRO A 33 -3.13 -5.56 -7.26
CA PRO A 33 -4.55 -5.83 -7.36
C PRO A 33 -4.79 -7.08 -8.21
N ASP A 34 -5.74 -7.93 -7.80
CA ASP A 34 -6.21 -9.04 -8.65
C ASP A 34 -6.84 -8.45 -9.90
N GLN A 35 -6.09 -8.43 -11.01
CA GLN A 35 -6.60 -8.02 -12.30
C GLN A 35 -7.28 -9.22 -12.97
N PRO A 36 -8.61 -9.20 -13.15
CA PRO A 36 -9.26 -10.25 -13.90
C PRO A 36 -8.71 -10.25 -15.34
N ASN A 37 -8.22 -11.39 -15.82
CA ASN A 37 -7.75 -11.59 -17.20
C ASN A 37 -8.89 -11.58 -18.23
N THR A 38 -10.06 -11.06 -17.87
CA THR A 38 -11.20 -10.94 -18.75
C THR A 38 -11.18 -9.55 -19.35
N PRO A 39 -11.09 -9.41 -20.69
CA PRO A 39 -11.07 -8.10 -21.32
C PRO A 39 -12.35 -7.32 -20.97
N LEU A 40 -12.19 -6.09 -20.49
CA LEU A 40 -13.31 -5.17 -20.22
C LEU A 40 -14.00 -4.70 -21.51
N ILE A 41 -13.32 -4.84 -22.65
CA ILE A 41 -13.78 -4.41 -23.96
C ILE A 41 -13.64 -5.60 -24.91
N SER A 42 -14.77 -6.07 -25.43
CA SER A 42 -14.81 -6.99 -26.55
C SER A 42 -14.83 -6.18 -27.85
N TYR A 43 -13.84 -6.38 -28.69
CA TYR A 43 -13.86 -5.89 -30.07
C TYR A 43 -14.49 -6.96 -30.95
N ASP A 44 -15.41 -6.53 -31.82
CA ASP A 44 -15.95 -7.37 -32.87
C ASP A 44 -14.83 -7.57 -33.90
N THR A 45 -14.13 -8.69 -33.84
CA THR A 45 -13.15 -9.05 -34.87
C THR A 45 -13.92 -9.49 -36.11
N SER A 46 -14.40 -8.53 -36.90
CA SER A 46 -14.88 -8.82 -38.24
C SER A 46 -13.70 -9.43 -39.02
N PRO A 47 -13.79 -10.70 -39.47
CA PRO A 47 -12.73 -11.28 -40.28
C PRO A 47 -12.58 -10.43 -41.53
N ALA A 48 -11.36 -9.97 -41.82
CA ALA A 48 -11.07 -9.30 -43.07
C ALA A 48 -11.54 -10.22 -44.21
N ALA A 49 -12.56 -9.78 -44.95
CA ALA A 49 -13.04 -10.52 -46.10
C ALA A 49 -11.88 -10.63 -47.11
N PRO A 50 -11.69 -11.81 -47.72
CA PRO A 50 -10.60 -12.06 -48.67
C PRO A 50 -10.67 -11.17 -49.92
#